data_AF-A0A2W6T1K8-F1
#
_entry.id   AF-A0A2W6T1K8-F1
#
_cell.length_a   1.000
_cell.length_b   1.000
_cell.length_c   1.000
_cell.angle_alpha   90.00
_cell.angle_beta   90.00
_cell.angle_gamma   90.00
#
_symmetry.space_group_name_H-M   'P 1'
#
loop_
_entity.id
_entity.type
_entity.pdbx_description
1 polymer ?
#
loop_
_entity_poly.entity_id
_entity_poly.type
_entity_poly.pdbx_seq_one_letter_code
_entity_poly.pdbx_strand_id
1 'polypeptide(L)'
;METQQQTWQNMTGKIFQQSITQLVEEAIIREQANGHRLKVCVGSDSHVYGDAINYATAVVFIREGKGAFTLIRKEREIQSISIKERMLNEVNKSVEIAYSICSILDAYGVEMEVHADINTDPDFKSNVALKDAMGYILGMGYVFKAKPYAFASSNCADMMV
;
A
#
# COMPACT_ATOMS: atom_id res chain seq x y z
N MET A 1 -14.35 -20.13 7.41
CA MET A 1 -13.90 -19.30 6.28
C MET A 1 -12.44 -19.62 6.06
N GLU A 2 -12.12 -20.22 4.92
CA GLU A 2 -10.72 -20.44 4.53
C GLU A 2 -10.09 -19.07 4.27
N THR A 3 -9.20 -18.63 5.14
CA THR A 3 -8.38 -17.45 4.88
C THR A 3 -7.47 -17.82 3.72
N GLN A 4 -7.77 -17.35 2.50
CA GLN A 4 -6.84 -17.49 1.38
C GLN A 4 -5.49 -16.95 1.85
N GLN A 5 -4.48 -17.81 1.86
CA GLN A 5 -3.15 -17.47 2.37
C GLN A 5 -2.53 -16.45 1.41
N GLN A 6 -2.52 -15.19 1.82
CA GLN A 6 -2.00 -14.11 0.99
C GLN A 6 -0.50 -14.28 0.82
N THR A 7 -0.05 -14.33 -0.44
CA THR A 7 1.38 -14.47 -0.76
C THR A 7 2.01 -13.09 -0.87
N TRP A 8 3.02 -12.84 -0.04
CA TRP A 8 3.80 -11.60 -0.05
C TRP A 8 5.19 -11.86 -0.64
N GLN A 9 5.81 -10.84 -1.21
CA GLN A 9 7.19 -10.91 -1.65
C GLN A 9 7.95 -9.61 -1.37
N ASN A 10 9.27 -9.66 -1.34
CA ASN A 10 10.08 -8.44 -1.34
C ASN A 10 10.44 -8.01 -2.78
N MET A 11 11.15 -6.88 -2.89
CA MET A 11 11.63 -6.35 -4.17
C MET A 11 12.58 -7.30 -4.94
N THR A 12 13.17 -8.30 -4.28
CA THR A 12 14.08 -9.28 -4.91
C THR A 12 13.36 -10.58 -5.30
N GLY A 13 12.04 -10.67 -5.11
CA GLY A 13 11.25 -11.87 -5.41
C GLY A 13 11.28 -12.96 -4.33
N LYS A 14 11.83 -12.70 -3.13
CA LYS A 14 11.71 -13.63 -2.00
C LYS A 14 10.26 -13.67 -1.55
N ILE A 15 9.66 -14.86 -1.58
CA ILE A 15 8.27 -15.10 -1.20
C ILE A 15 8.14 -15.34 0.32
N PHE A 16 7.05 -14.86 0.89
CA PHE A 16 6.62 -15.04 2.27
C PHE A 16 5.21 -15.63 2.30
N GLN A 17 4.99 -16.62 3.18
CA GLN A 17 3.70 -17.31 3.35
C GLN A 17 2.97 -16.89 4.65
N GLN A 18 3.62 -16.07 5.47
CA GLN A 18 3.07 -15.50 6.69
C GLN A 18 2.03 -14.42 6.37
N SER A 19 1.18 -14.12 7.35
CA SER A 19 0.26 -12.99 7.22
C SER A 19 1.02 -11.66 7.19
N ILE A 20 0.42 -10.62 6.60
CA ILE A 20 1.02 -9.28 6.59
C ILE A 20 1.27 -8.76 8.01
N THR A 21 0.38 -9.07 8.95
CA THR A 21 0.53 -8.71 10.37
C THR A 21 1.79 -9.30 10.98
N GLN A 22 2.03 -10.60 10.78
CA GLN A 22 3.24 -11.26 11.25
C GLN A 22 4.50 -10.67 10.60
N LEU A 23 4.49 -10.48 9.28
CA LEU A 23 5.64 -9.93 8.56
C LEU A 23 5.99 -8.51 9.01
N VAL A 24 4.98 -7.69 9.28
CA VAL A 24 5.14 -6.31 9.74
C VAL A 24 5.69 -6.28 11.16
N GLU A 25 5.12 -7.07 12.07
CA GLU A 25 5.61 -7.15 13.45
C GLU A 25 7.06 -7.66 13.52
N GLU A 26 7.37 -8.75 12.83
CA GLU A 26 8.74 -9.29 12.77
C GLU A 26 9.73 -8.27 12.18
N ALA A 27 9.32 -7.53 11.15
CA ALA A 27 10.13 -6.47 10.57
C ALA A 27 10.38 -5.34 11.58
N ILE A 28 9.35 -4.85 12.27
CA ILE A 28 9.49 -3.76 13.24
C ILE A 28 10.42 -4.16 14.38
N ILE A 29 10.20 -5.33 14.98
CA ILE A 29 11.03 -5.85 16.07
C ILE A 29 12.50 -5.92 15.63
N ARG A 30 12.77 -6.51 14.45
CA ARG A 30 14.13 -6.63 13.91
C ARG A 30 14.80 -5.27 13.73
N GLU A 31 14.10 -4.32 13.12
CA GLU A 31 14.68 -3.01 12.78
C GLU A 31 14.86 -2.12 14.01
N GLN A 32 13.92 -2.11 14.94
CA GLN A 32 14.05 -1.36 16.20
C GLN A 32 15.16 -1.93 17.08
N ALA A 33 15.33 -3.26 17.12
CA ALA A 33 16.46 -3.89 17.81
C ALA A 33 17.81 -3.47 17.21
N ASN A 34 17.85 -3.14 15.92
CA ASN A 34 19.03 -2.59 15.23
C ASN A 34 19.16 -1.06 15.37
N GLY A 35 18.32 -0.42 16.19
CA GLY A 35 18.35 1.02 16.45
C GLY A 35 17.77 1.89 15.33
N HIS A 36 16.98 1.30 14.42
CA HIS A 36 16.33 2.05 13.34
C HIS A 36 14.98 2.60 13.76
N ARG A 37 14.75 3.88 13.47
CA ARG A 37 13.42 4.49 13.50
C ARG A 37 12.72 4.23 12.17
N LEU A 38 11.47 3.80 12.26
CA LEU A 38 10.68 3.41 11.10
C LEU A 38 9.50 4.34 10.87
N LYS A 39 9.16 4.51 9.59
CA LYS A 39 7.88 4.98 9.10
C LYS A 39 7.36 3.97 8.08
N VAL A 40 6.07 3.67 8.11
CA VAL A 40 5.43 2.75 7.18
C VAL A 40 4.54 3.51 6.21
N CYS A 41 4.69 3.22 4.92
CA CYS A 41 3.85 3.77 3.85
C CYS A 41 3.16 2.61 3.14
N VAL A 42 1.84 2.69 2.97
CA VAL A 42 1.05 1.68 2.25
C VAL A 42 0.46 2.31 0.99
N GLY A 43 0.59 1.64 -0.16
CA GLY A 43 0.00 2.12 -1.40
C GLY A 43 -0.21 0.99 -2.40
N SER A 44 -1.20 1.14 -3.26
CA SER A 44 -1.54 0.18 -4.31
C SER A 44 -1.55 0.87 -5.66
N ASP A 45 -1.28 0.09 -6.70
CA ASP A 45 -1.37 0.50 -8.10
C ASP A 45 -1.93 -0.65 -8.96
N SER A 46 -2.39 -0.35 -10.17
CA SER A 46 -2.96 -1.34 -11.08
C SER A 46 -2.76 -1.08 -12.58
N HIS A 47 -2.72 -2.18 -13.35
CA HIS A 47 -2.62 -2.18 -14.81
C HIS A 47 -3.68 -3.09 -15.41
N VAL A 48 -4.26 -2.63 -16.52
CA VAL A 48 -5.30 -3.34 -17.26
C VAL A 48 -4.65 -4.15 -18.39
N TYR A 49 -4.91 -5.45 -18.41
CA TYR A 49 -4.48 -6.41 -19.43
C TYR A 49 -5.69 -7.14 -20.00
N GLY A 50 -6.26 -6.61 -21.08
CA GLY A 50 -7.48 -7.16 -21.68
C GLY A 50 -8.68 -6.99 -20.74
N ASP A 51 -9.25 -8.11 -20.28
CA ASP A 51 -10.35 -8.20 -19.33
C ASP A 51 -9.89 -8.33 -17.87
N ALA A 52 -8.58 -8.43 -17.64
CA ALA A 52 -7.99 -8.56 -16.32
C ALA A 52 -7.37 -7.25 -15.85
N ILE A 53 -7.43 -7.03 -14.55
CA ILE A 53 -6.73 -5.96 -13.85
C ILE A 53 -5.76 -6.62 -12.88
N ASN A 54 -4.48 -6.33 -13.06
CA ASN A 54 -3.44 -6.71 -12.10
C ASN A 54 -3.30 -5.57 -11.10
N TYR A 55 -3.35 -5.88 -9.82
CA TYR A 55 -3.08 -4.96 -8.73
C TYR A 55 -1.79 -5.36 -8.03
N ALA A 56 -1.02 -4.38 -7.59
CA ALA A 56 0.06 -4.56 -6.64
C ALA A 56 -0.21 -3.67 -5.43
N THR A 57 -0.02 -4.21 -4.23
CA THR A 57 -0.06 -3.44 -2.97
C THR A 57 1.30 -3.53 -2.30
N ALA A 58 1.90 -2.39 -2.02
CA ALA A 58 3.20 -2.24 -1.39
C ALA A 58 3.04 -1.73 0.05
N VAL A 59 3.70 -2.41 0.99
CA VAL A 59 3.97 -1.94 2.35
C VAL A 59 5.45 -1.62 2.44
N VAL A 60 5.76 -0.33 2.43
CA VAL A 60 7.13 0.19 2.47
C VAL A 60 7.51 0.55 3.89
N PHE A 61 8.66 0.07 4.34
CA PHE A 61 9.30 0.46 5.58
C PHE A 61 10.45 1.41 5.27
N ILE A 62 10.31 2.67 5.67
CA ILE A 62 11.37 3.66 5.58
C ILE A 62 12.18 3.61 6.87
N ARG A 63 13.49 3.37 6.76
CA ARG A 63 14.44 3.54 7.85
C ARG A 63 15.01 4.96 7.75
N GLU A 64 14.81 5.78 8.78
CA GLU A 64 15.31 7.16 8.79
C GLU A 64 16.83 7.20 8.49
N GLY A 65 17.21 7.82 7.38
CA GLY A 65 18.60 7.94 6.93
C GLY A 65 19.29 6.64 6.50
N LYS A 66 18.58 5.52 6.37
CA LYS A 66 19.15 4.19 6.07
C LYS A 66 18.43 3.42 4.94
N GLY A 67 17.64 4.13 4.13
CA GLY A 67 16.94 3.56 2.97
C GLY A 67 15.60 2.93 3.35
N ALA A 68 15.09 2.04 2.50
CA ALA A 68 13.79 1.41 2.68
C ALA A 68 13.78 -0.05 2.21
N PHE A 69 12.80 -0.81 2.67
CA PHE A 69 12.49 -2.14 2.16
C PHE A 69 10.97 -2.30 2.04
N THR A 70 10.53 -3.27 1.24
CA THR A 70 9.11 -3.37 0.84
C THR A 70 8.61 -4.81 0.92
N LEU A 71 7.35 -4.96 1.30
CA LEU A 71 6.54 -6.16 1.11
C LEU A 71 5.48 -5.86 0.05
N ILE A 72 5.33 -6.76 -0.92
CA ILE A 72 4.44 -6.60 -2.08
C ILE A 72 3.48 -7.77 -2.15
N ARG A 73 2.19 -7.48 -2.29
CA ARG A 73 1.13 -8.43 -2.63
C ARG A 73 0.68 -8.16 -4.05
N LYS A 74 0.60 -9.20 -4.88
CA LYS A 74 0.03 -9.11 -6.24
C LYS A 74 -1.30 -9.83 -6.28
N GLU A 75 -2.27 -9.22 -6.95
CA GLU A 75 -3.62 -9.76 -7.13
C GLU A 75 -4.03 -9.59 -8.60
N ARG A 76 -4.82 -10.53 -9.12
CA ARG A 76 -5.37 -10.46 -10.47
C ARG A 76 -6.88 -10.64 -10.41
N GLU A 77 -7.62 -9.71 -10.98
CA GLU A 77 -9.08 -9.71 -10.99
C GLU A 77 -9.59 -9.61 -12.43
N ILE A 78 -10.60 -10.39 -12.81
CA ILE A 78 -11.25 -10.30 -14.13
C ILE A 78 -12.49 -9.40 -13.97
N GLN A 79 -12.40 -8.18 -14.46
CA GLN A 79 -13.47 -7.19 -14.32
C GLN A 79 -13.33 -6.07 -15.35
N SER A 80 -14.47 -5.48 -15.74
CA SER A 80 -14.52 -4.26 -16.54
C SER A 80 -15.14 -3.15 -15.71
N ILE A 81 -14.34 -2.16 -15.34
CA ILE A 81 -14.72 -1.06 -14.46
C ILE A 81 -14.22 0.28 -15.02
N SER A 82 -14.84 1.37 -14.61
CA SER A 82 -14.41 2.72 -14.97
C SER A 82 -13.06 3.09 -14.35
N ILE A 83 -12.43 4.14 -14.87
CA ILE A 83 -11.19 4.68 -14.29
C ILE A 83 -11.42 5.08 -12.82
N LYS A 84 -12.55 5.73 -12.50
CA LYS A 84 -12.86 6.15 -11.14
C LYS A 84 -12.95 4.95 -10.20
N GLU A 85 -13.68 3.90 -10.58
CA GLU A 85 -13.80 2.67 -9.79
C GLU A 85 -12.45 1.99 -9.59
N ARG A 86 -11.59 1.94 -10.63
CA ARG A 86 -10.25 1.35 -10.52
C ARG A 86 -9.36 2.12 -9.52
N MET A 87 -9.36 3.46 -9.58
CA MET A 87 -8.63 4.29 -8.61
C MET A 87 -9.16 4.09 -7.18
N LEU A 88 -10.48 3.96 -7.02
CA LEU A 88 -11.08 3.66 -5.71
C LEU A 88 -10.73 2.25 -5.23
N ASN A 89 -10.61 1.27 -6.13
CA ASN A 89 -10.17 -0.08 -5.78
C ASN A 89 -8.72 -0.10 -5.29
N GLU A 90 -7.82 0.66 -5.92
CA GLU A 90 -6.43 0.83 -5.45
C GLU A 90 -6.41 1.41 -4.02
N VAL A 91 -7.16 2.48 -3.80
CA VAL A 91 -7.30 3.10 -2.48
C VAL A 91 -7.86 2.11 -1.46
N ASN A 92 -8.90 1.36 -1.81
CA ASN A 92 -9.51 0.36 -0.93
C ASN A 92 -8.51 -0.73 -0.54
N LYS A 93 -7.73 -1.26 -1.48
CA LYS A 93 -6.70 -2.28 -1.20
C LYS A 93 -5.61 -1.75 -0.28
N SER A 94 -5.21 -0.49 -0.44
CA SER A 94 -4.25 0.16 0.46
C SER A 94 -4.81 0.30 1.88
N VAL A 95 -6.06 0.73 1.99
CA VAL A 95 -6.76 0.93 3.27
C VAL A 95 -7.00 -0.39 4.00
N GLU A 96 -7.34 -1.46 3.29
CA GLU A 96 -7.51 -2.80 3.87
C GLU A 96 -6.22 -3.25 4.59
N ILE A 97 -5.08 -3.07 3.94
CA ILE A 97 -3.78 -3.39 4.53
C ILE A 97 -3.47 -2.48 5.71
N ALA A 98 -3.66 -1.16 5.55
CA ALA A 98 -3.45 -0.18 6.61
C ALA A 98 -4.27 -0.52 7.88
N TYR A 99 -5.53 -0.88 7.71
CA TYR A 99 -6.40 -1.33 8.78
C TYR A 99 -5.88 -2.59 9.48
N SER A 100 -5.41 -3.57 8.70
CA SER A 100 -4.92 -4.84 9.26
C SER A 100 -3.66 -4.68 10.13
N ILE A 101 -2.82 -3.67 9.87
CA ILE A 101 -1.53 -3.49 10.55
C ILE A 101 -1.53 -2.32 11.56
N CYS A 102 -2.55 -1.45 11.55
CA CYS A 102 -2.60 -0.25 12.37
C CYS A 102 -2.32 -0.50 13.85
N SER A 103 -2.98 -1.49 14.45
CA SER A 103 -2.81 -1.81 15.88
C SER A 103 -1.39 -2.25 16.24
N ILE A 104 -0.69 -2.91 15.30
CA ILE A 104 0.72 -3.29 15.46
C ILE A 104 1.58 -2.03 15.41
N LEU A 105 1.38 -1.18 14.41
CA LEU A 105 2.15 0.07 14.28
C LEU A 105 2.00 0.96 15.51
N ASP A 106 0.78 1.10 16.04
CA ASP A 106 0.50 1.86 17.26
C ASP A 106 1.22 1.27 18.48
N ALA A 107 1.20 -0.05 18.64
CA ALA A 107 1.85 -0.75 19.75
C ALA A 107 3.38 -0.53 19.78
N TYR A 108 4.01 -0.34 18.63
CA TYR A 108 5.45 -0.09 18.50
C TYR A 108 5.81 1.39 18.25
N GLY A 109 4.82 2.29 18.25
CA GLY A 109 5.01 3.72 18.03
C GLY A 109 5.53 4.08 16.63
N VAL A 110 5.09 3.36 15.60
CA VAL A 110 5.51 3.56 14.20
C VAL A 110 4.44 4.34 13.45
N GLU A 111 4.82 5.45 12.81
CA GLU A 111 3.89 6.25 12.00
C GLU A 111 3.49 5.55 10.70
N MET A 112 2.24 5.75 10.27
CA MET A 112 1.71 5.22 9.02
C MET A 112 1.19 6.32 8.08
N GLU A 113 1.48 6.16 6.78
CA GLU A 113 0.91 6.98 5.70
C GLU A 113 0.25 6.08 4.64
N VAL A 114 -0.90 6.50 4.12
CA VAL A 114 -1.58 5.84 2.99
C VAL A 114 -1.38 6.69 1.75
N HIS A 115 -0.76 6.09 0.74
CA HIS A 115 -0.34 6.70 -0.50
C HIS A 115 -1.30 6.27 -1.61
N ALA A 116 -1.96 7.24 -2.25
CA ALA A 116 -2.84 7.00 -3.40
C ALA A 116 -2.18 7.54 -4.68
N ASP A 117 -2.22 6.76 -5.76
CA ASP A 117 -1.69 7.17 -7.07
C ASP A 117 -2.60 8.15 -7.84
N ILE A 118 -3.08 9.18 -7.13
CA ILE A 118 -4.00 10.18 -7.66
C ILE A 118 -3.24 11.48 -7.89
N ASN A 119 -3.42 12.07 -9.07
CA ASN A 119 -2.89 13.39 -9.36
C ASN A 119 -3.86 14.47 -8.84
N THR A 120 -3.30 15.47 -8.16
CA THR A 120 -4.05 16.59 -7.58
C THR A 120 -4.46 17.64 -8.61
N ASP A 121 -3.82 17.63 -9.79
CA ASP A 121 -4.18 18.46 -10.93
C ASP A 121 -5.50 17.95 -11.58
N PRO A 122 -6.54 18.81 -11.70
CA PRO A 122 -7.83 18.47 -12.31
C PRO A 122 -7.77 17.95 -13.75
N ASP A 123 -6.72 18.29 -14.51
CA ASP A 123 -6.58 17.89 -15.91
C ASP A 123 -6.24 16.39 -16.07
N PHE A 124 -5.86 15.73 -14.97
CA PHE A 124 -5.52 14.32 -14.97
C PHE A 124 -6.73 13.44 -14.67
N LYS A 125 -6.85 12.33 -15.43
CA LYS A 125 -7.97 11.38 -15.30
C LYS A 125 -8.14 10.79 -13.89
N SER A 126 -7.08 10.66 -13.10
CA SER A 126 -7.17 10.10 -11.74
C SER A 126 -7.75 11.07 -10.71
N ASN A 127 -7.75 12.38 -10.99
CA ASN A 127 -8.27 13.41 -10.07
C ASN A 127 -9.75 13.19 -9.70
N VAL A 128 -10.51 12.52 -10.56
CA VAL A 128 -11.93 12.17 -10.36
C VAL A 128 -12.20 11.38 -9.07
N ALA A 129 -11.20 10.69 -8.54
CA ALA A 129 -11.30 9.91 -7.31
C ALA A 129 -10.69 10.63 -6.08
N LEU A 130 -10.06 11.79 -6.25
CA LEU A 130 -9.27 12.45 -5.20
C LEU A 130 -10.10 12.76 -3.94
N LYS A 131 -11.27 13.39 -4.12
CA LYS A 131 -12.13 13.78 -2.98
C LYS A 131 -12.62 12.57 -2.20
N ASP A 132 -13.02 11.52 -2.92
CA ASP A 132 -13.52 10.28 -2.33
C ASP A 132 -12.40 9.56 -1.57
N ALA A 133 -11.22 9.44 -2.18
CA ALA A 133 -10.05 8.83 -1.56
C ALA A 133 -9.58 9.58 -0.31
N MET A 134 -9.50 10.92 -0.38
CA MET A 134 -9.15 11.77 0.75
C MET A 134 -10.17 11.61 1.89
N GLY A 135 -11.46 11.73 1.58
CA GLY A 135 -12.52 11.61 2.60
C GLY A 135 -12.50 10.26 3.29
N TYR A 136 -12.25 9.19 2.54
CA TYR A 136 -12.17 7.85 3.07
C TYR A 136 -10.95 7.65 3.99
N ILE A 137 -9.75 8.00 3.52
CA ILE A 137 -8.49 7.81 4.27
C ILE A 137 -8.44 8.70 5.51
N LEU A 138 -8.80 9.98 5.38
CA LEU A 138 -8.84 10.90 6.51
C LEU A 138 -9.96 10.54 7.50
N GLY A 139 -11.11 10.06 7.02
CA GLY A 139 -12.21 9.60 7.86
C GLY A 139 -11.85 8.41 8.75
N MET A 140 -10.88 7.60 8.33
CA MET A 140 -10.30 6.52 9.14
C MET A 140 -9.17 6.97 10.08
N GLY A 141 -8.79 8.24 10.05
CA GLY A 141 -7.72 8.79 10.87
C GLY A 141 -6.30 8.56 10.33
N TYR A 142 -6.16 8.10 9.08
CA TYR A 142 -4.86 7.87 8.46
C TYR A 142 -4.33 9.13 7.75
N VAL A 143 -3.01 9.26 7.70
CA VAL A 143 -2.35 10.33 6.93
C VAL A 143 -2.43 10.01 5.44
N PHE A 144 -3.08 10.89 4.69
CA PHE A 144 -3.19 10.78 3.23
C PHE A 144 -2.03 11.45 2.49
N LYS A 145 -1.46 10.77 1.49
CA LYS A 145 -0.50 11.32 0.52
C LYS A 145 -0.94 11.03 -0.92
N ALA A 146 -0.90 12.05 -1.77
CA ALA A 146 -1.12 11.97 -3.22
C ALA A 146 0.17 12.31 -3.99
N LYS A 147 0.18 12.14 -5.32
CA LYS A 147 1.30 12.56 -6.18
C LYS A 147 1.61 14.06 -5.97
N PRO A 148 2.90 14.45 -5.90
CA PRO A 148 4.12 13.65 -6.11
C PRO A 148 4.67 12.93 -4.86
N TYR A 149 3.98 12.99 -3.72
CA TYR A 149 4.47 12.47 -2.44
C TYR A 149 4.07 11.01 -2.16
N ALA A 150 3.21 10.43 -3.01
CA ALA A 150 2.64 9.09 -2.88
C ALA A 150 3.54 7.96 -3.42
N PHE A 151 4.83 7.93 -3.07
CA PHE A 151 5.80 7.02 -3.72
C PHE A 151 5.53 5.51 -3.51
N ALA A 152 4.88 5.09 -2.42
CA ALA A 152 4.54 3.69 -2.20
C ALA A 152 3.58 3.14 -3.28
N SER A 153 2.58 3.93 -3.71
CA SER A 153 1.73 3.58 -4.84
C SER A 153 2.41 3.91 -6.17
N SER A 154 2.91 5.15 -6.33
CA SER A 154 3.37 5.69 -7.62
C SER A 154 4.74 5.21 -8.10
N ASN A 155 5.41 4.33 -7.36
CA ASN A 155 6.72 3.78 -7.73
C ASN A 155 6.84 2.32 -7.24
N CYS A 156 6.67 2.08 -5.94
CA CYS A 156 6.90 0.72 -5.41
C CYS A 156 5.86 -0.29 -5.89
N ALA A 157 4.57 0.08 -5.87
CA ALA A 157 3.52 -0.77 -6.42
C ALA A 157 3.58 -0.82 -7.96
N ASP A 158 3.69 0.32 -8.64
CA ASP A 158 3.77 0.45 -10.10
C ASP A 158 4.86 -0.44 -10.74
N MET A 159 6.08 -0.48 -10.16
CA MET A 159 7.16 -1.38 -10.62
C MET A 159 6.83 -2.87 -10.55
N MET A 160 5.78 -3.24 -9.81
CA MET A 160 5.44 -4.61 -9.46
C MET A 160 4.11 -5.08 -10.03
N VAL A 161 3.38 -4.24 -10.74
CA VAL A 161 2.15 -4.65 -11.40
C VAL A 161 2.44 -5.47 -12.66
#